data_AF-A0A661FGP5-F1
#
_entry.id   AF-A0A661FGP5-F1
#
_cell.length_a   1.000
_cell.length_b   1.000
_cell.length_c   1.000
_cell.angle_alpha   90.00
_cell.angle_beta   90.00
_cell.angle_gamma   90.00
#
_symmetry.space_group_name_H-M   'P 1'
#
loop_
_entity.id
_entity.type
_entity.pdbx_description
1 polymer ?
#
loop_
_entity_poly.entity_id
_entity_poly.type
_entity_poly.pdbx_seq_one_letter_code
_entity_poly.pdbx_strand_id
1 'polypeptide(L)'
;MTVAAMLLPSNDTSIALSGAGLPNKGSASYMARASDAGTEANDQLCIHIPGPLCGGEPDSEASDTDEGYVYVSNGIHDLGDLDPATYGWHNPIALITIKAMHKNEGKKQETHKH
;
A
#
# COMPACT_ATOMS: atom_id res chain seq x y z
N MET A 1 -6.45 0.01 -13.77
CA MET A 1 -5.14 0.31 -13.15
C MET A 1 -5.02 -0.47 -11.86
N THR A 2 -3.81 -0.92 -11.52
CA THR A 2 -3.52 -1.60 -10.26
C THR A 2 -2.41 -0.85 -9.52
N VAL A 3 -2.56 -0.68 -8.22
CA VAL A 3 -1.59 -0.05 -7.31
C VAL A 3 -1.43 -0.96 -6.10
N ALA A 4 -0.18 -1.18 -5.68
CA ALA A 4 0.15 -1.82 -4.42
C ALA A 4 1.29 -1.04 -3.74
N ALA A 5 1.27 -0.93 -2.42
CA ALA A 5 2.37 -0.37 -1.63
C ALA A 5 2.41 -1.01 -0.25
N MET A 6 3.62 -1.23 0.27
CA MET A 6 3.83 -1.80 1.60
C MET A 6 3.45 -0.80 2.69
N LEU A 7 2.82 -1.28 3.75
CA LEU A 7 2.52 -0.50 4.95
C LEU A 7 3.63 -0.73 5.98
N LEU A 8 4.15 0.34 6.56
CA LEU A 8 5.16 0.24 7.62
C LEU A 8 4.64 0.87 8.90
N PRO A 9 4.97 0.34 10.09
CA PRO A 9 5.75 -0.89 10.32
C PRO A 9 4.86 -2.15 10.24
N SER A 10 5.06 -3.00 9.23
CA SER A 10 4.47 -4.35 9.16
C SER A 10 5.39 -5.26 8.35
N ASN A 11 5.30 -6.58 8.55
CA ASN A 11 6.07 -7.57 7.80
C ASN A 11 5.51 -7.75 6.37
N ASP A 12 4.19 -7.90 6.23
CA ASP A 12 3.58 -8.25 4.92
C ASP A 12 2.24 -7.54 4.63
N THR A 13 1.87 -6.52 5.42
CA THR A 13 0.68 -5.72 5.13
C THR A 13 0.94 -4.70 4.02
N SER A 14 0.00 -4.61 3.09
CA SER A 14 0.04 -3.68 1.95
C SER A 14 -1.29 -2.98 1.75
N ILE A 15 -1.28 -1.80 1.13
CA ILE A 15 -2.47 -1.26 0.46
C ILE A 15 -2.54 -1.84 -0.95
N ALA A 16 -3.73 -2.29 -1.38
CA ALA A 16 -3.95 -2.75 -2.73
C ALA A 16 -5.23 -2.15 -3.33
N LEU A 17 -5.12 -1.63 -4.55
CA LEU A 17 -6.24 -1.23 -5.39
C LEU A 17 -6.08 -1.92 -6.74
N SER A 18 -6.92 -2.90 -7.05
CA SER A 18 -6.90 -3.63 -8.32
C SER A 18 -8.13 -3.31 -9.15
N GLY A 19 -7.96 -3.25 -10.48
CA GLY A 19 -9.07 -3.04 -11.41
C GLY A 19 -9.71 -1.64 -11.35
N ALA A 20 -9.04 -0.64 -10.80
CA ALA A 20 -9.58 0.71 -10.73
C ALA A 20 -9.79 1.29 -12.15
N GLY A 21 -11.00 1.78 -12.39
CA GLY A 21 -11.35 2.53 -13.58
C GLY A 21 -10.55 3.83 -13.66
N LEU A 22 -10.11 4.19 -14.86
CA LEU A 22 -9.39 5.45 -15.06
C LEU A 22 -10.36 6.55 -15.49
N PRO A 23 -10.30 7.74 -14.87
CA PRO A 23 -11.10 8.86 -15.35
C PRO A 23 -10.57 9.32 -16.71
N ASN A 24 -11.46 9.48 -17.69
CA ASN A 24 -11.10 10.03 -19.00
C ASN A 24 -10.78 11.53 -18.93
N LYS A 25 -11.39 12.25 -17.97
CA LYS A 25 -11.14 13.66 -17.63
C LYS A 25 -11.35 13.84 -16.12
N GLY A 26 -10.71 14.84 -15.51
CA GLY A 26 -10.86 15.14 -14.09
C GLY A 26 -10.14 14.13 -13.19
N SER A 27 -10.76 13.76 -12.07
CA SER A 27 -10.20 12.82 -11.08
C SER A 27 -11.23 11.82 -10.56
N ALA A 28 -10.75 10.66 -10.13
CA ALA A 28 -11.52 9.63 -9.43
C ALA A 28 -10.79 9.26 -8.13
N SER A 29 -11.53 9.06 -7.05
CA SER A 29 -10.96 8.70 -5.75
C SER A 29 -11.49 7.35 -5.28
N TYR A 30 -10.61 6.57 -4.67
CA TYR A 30 -10.87 5.21 -4.20
C TYR A 30 -10.34 5.06 -2.77
N MET A 31 -11.15 4.49 -1.88
CA MET A 31 -10.69 4.09 -0.54
C MET A 31 -10.03 2.71 -0.63
N ALA A 32 -8.81 2.61 -0.15
CA ALA A 32 -8.07 1.36 -0.07
C ALA A 32 -7.99 0.86 1.38
N ARG A 33 -8.09 -0.46 1.52
CA ARG A 33 -7.92 -1.17 2.78
C ARG A 33 -6.52 -1.78 2.85
N ALA A 34 -6.08 -2.04 4.07
CA ALA A 34 -4.93 -2.87 4.35
C ALA A 34 -5.29 -4.32 3.96
N SER A 35 -4.49 -4.89 3.07
CA SER A 35 -4.48 -6.30 2.73
C SER A 35 -3.27 -6.94 3.40
N ASP A 36 -3.52 -8.05 4.04
CA ASP A 36 -2.51 -8.95 4.58
C ASP A 36 -2.20 -9.98 3.49
N ALA A 37 -0.92 -10.21 3.18
CA ALA A 37 -0.53 -11.14 2.13
C ALA A 37 -0.81 -12.61 2.55
N GLY A 38 -0.89 -12.88 3.85
CA GLY A 38 -1.11 -14.20 4.42
C GLY A 38 0.01 -15.19 4.10
N THR A 39 1.19 -14.69 3.73
CA THR A 39 2.35 -15.48 3.31
C THR A 39 3.25 -15.88 4.48
N GLU A 40 3.04 -15.29 5.66
CA GLU A 40 3.84 -15.50 6.85
C GLU A 40 2.96 -15.53 8.11
N ALA A 41 3.54 -15.95 9.25
CA ALA A 41 2.90 -15.75 10.53
C ALA A 41 2.77 -14.25 10.84
N ASN A 42 1.58 -13.80 11.24
CA ASN A 42 1.30 -12.41 11.64
C ASN A 42 1.94 -12.06 13.00
N ASP A 43 3.25 -12.23 13.13
CA ASP A 43 3.98 -11.76 14.29
C ASP A 43 4.36 -10.28 14.12
N GLN A 44 4.51 -9.61 15.26
CA GLN A 44 4.83 -8.19 15.29
C GLN A 44 6.22 -7.98 15.88
N LEU A 45 7.09 -8.96 15.66
CA LEU A 45 8.47 -8.93 16.13
C LEU A 45 9.28 -8.05 15.20
N CYS A 46 10.03 -7.11 15.76
CA CYS A 46 10.80 -6.17 14.94
C CYS A 46 11.83 -6.87 14.03
N ILE A 47 12.24 -8.11 14.34
CA ILE A 47 13.16 -8.88 13.51
C ILE A 47 12.60 -9.22 12.13
N HIS A 48 11.27 -9.27 11.97
CA HIS A 48 10.56 -9.58 10.72
C HIS A 48 9.95 -8.32 10.06
N ILE A 49 10.20 -7.13 10.62
CA ILE A 49 9.62 -5.87 10.14
C ILE A 49 10.70 -4.99 9.52
N PRO A 50 10.62 -4.67 8.22
CA PRO A 50 11.60 -3.82 7.58
C PRO A 50 11.63 -2.40 8.14
N GLY A 51 12.76 -1.72 7.93
CA GLY A 51 12.97 -0.34 8.37
C GLY A 51 11.94 0.64 7.78
N PRO A 52 11.79 1.85 8.35
CA PRO A 52 12.78 2.52 9.19
C PRO A 52 12.62 2.32 10.71
N LEU A 53 11.51 1.73 11.18
CA LEU A 53 11.28 1.57 12.62
C LEU A 53 12.08 0.40 13.23
N CYS A 54 11.93 -0.78 12.63
CA CYS A 54 12.49 -2.02 13.18
C CYS A 54 13.80 -2.43 12.49
N GLY A 55 13.88 -2.34 11.16
CA GLY A 55 15.11 -2.63 10.40
C GLY A 55 15.43 -4.11 10.27
N GLY A 56 14.45 -4.99 10.55
CA GLY A 56 14.54 -6.43 10.32
C GLY A 56 14.39 -6.82 8.86
N GLU A 57 14.49 -8.12 8.59
CA GLU A 57 14.28 -8.68 7.24
C GLU A 57 12.77 -8.89 7.04
N PRO A 58 12.19 -8.59 5.87
CA PRO A 58 10.77 -8.80 5.62
C PRO A 58 10.36 -10.27 5.47
N ASP A 59 11.30 -11.22 5.62
CA ASP A 59 11.03 -12.65 5.48
C ASP A 59 10.99 -13.33 6.87
N SER A 60 9.87 -14.00 7.14
CA SER A 60 9.70 -15.01 8.18
C SER A 60 9.73 -16.38 7.51
N GLU A 61 10.40 -17.39 8.07
CA GLU A 61 10.34 -18.76 7.53
C GLU A 61 8.88 -19.23 7.48
N ALA A 62 8.43 -19.72 6.32
CA ALA A 62 7.07 -20.22 6.13
C ALA A 62 6.70 -21.22 7.23
N SER A 63 5.60 -20.96 7.93
CA SER A 63 5.11 -21.74 9.07
C SER A 63 3.87 -22.54 8.66
N ASP A 64 3.63 -23.68 9.33
CA ASP A 64 2.37 -24.43 9.19
C ASP A 64 1.12 -23.62 9.64
N THR A 65 1.31 -22.41 10.17
CA THR A 65 0.28 -21.43 10.54
C THR A 65 0.02 -20.35 9.50
N ASP A 66 0.73 -20.36 8.37
CA ASP A 66 0.55 -19.36 7.31
C ASP A 66 -0.85 -19.46 6.72
N GLU A 67 -1.51 -18.32 6.53
CA GLU A 67 -2.92 -18.31 6.13
C GLU A 67 -3.11 -18.76 4.68
N GLY A 68 -2.12 -18.53 3.81
CA GLY A 68 -2.08 -19.05 2.44
C GLY A 68 -3.02 -18.34 1.44
N TYR A 69 -3.66 -17.24 1.84
CA TYR A 69 -4.51 -16.40 1.00
C TYR A 69 -4.49 -14.93 1.46
N VAL A 70 -4.68 -14.00 0.50
CA VAL A 70 -4.77 -12.56 0.79
C VAL A 70 -6.10 -12.24 1.45
N TYR A 71 -6.09 -11.62 2.63
CA TYR A 71 -7.28 -11.17 3.35
C TYR A 71 -7.13 -9.72 3.83
N VAL A 72 -8.19 -9.14 4.41
CA VAL A 72 -8.15 -7.77 4.93
C VAL A 72 -7.44 -7.78 6.27
N SER A 73 -6.32 -7.08 6.39
CA SER A 73 -5.53 -7.00 7.63
C SER A 73 -6.37 -6.40 8.77
N ASN A 74 -6.30 -7.02 9.95
CA ASN A 74 -7.00 -6.60 11.15
C ASN A 74 -6.26 -5.49 11.94
N GLY A 75 -5.03 -5.14 11.54
CA GLY A 75 -4.21 -4.13 12.21
C GLY A 75 -3.12 -4.72 13.12
N ILE A 76 -2.38 -3.84 13.79
CA ILE A 76 -1.43 -4.18 14.87
C ILE A 76 -2.20 -4.58 16.13
N HIS A 77 -1.76 -5.68 16.75
CA HIS A 77 -2.33 -6.29 17.94
C HIS A 77 -1.22 -6.60 18.96
N ASP A 78 -1.52 -6.91 20.22
CA ASP A 78 -0.48 -7.15 21.22
C ASP A 78 0.18 -8.54 21.07
N LEU A 79 0.90 -8.76 19.96
CA LEU A 79 1.50 -10.04 19.55
C LEU A 79 3.03 -9.95 19.38
N GLY A 80 3.66 -8.81 19.72
CA GLY A 80 5.10 -8.60 19.51
C GLY A 80 5.62 -7.27 20.06
N ASP A 81 6.58 -6.66 19.35
CA ASP A 81 7.32 -5.48 19.80
C ASP A 81 6.62 -4.14 19.48
N LEU A 82 5.53 -4.18 18.70
CA LEU A 82 4.76 -3.00 18.33
C LEU A 82 3.58 -2.77 19.28
N ASP A 83 3.52 -1.58 19.88
CA ASP A 83 2.36 -1.14 20.67
C ASP A 83 1.16 -0.81 19.75
N PRO A 84 0.01 -1.50 19.89
CA PRO A 84 -1.19 -1.23 19.11
C PRO A 84 -1.75 0.19 19.31
N ALA A 85 -1.56 0.80 20.47
CA ALA A 85 -2.02 2.16 20.72
C ALA A 85 -1.24 3.20 19.91
N THR A 86 0.01 2.88 19.56
CA THR A 86 0.91 3.77 18.81
C THR A 86 0.88 3.47 17.31
N TYR A 87 0.90 2.20 16.92
CA TYR A 87 1.07 1.77 15.53
C TYR A 87 -0.17 1.12 14.91
N GLY A 88 -1.25 0.91 15.69
CA GLY A 88 -2.49 0.33 15.20
C GLY A 88 -3.25 1.21 14.20
N TRP A 89 -3.97 0.56 13.30
CA TRP A 89 -4.83 1.23 12.32
C TRP A 89 -6.19 0.54 12.22
N HIS A 90 -7.16 1.30 11.70
CA HIS A 90 -8.46 0.77 11.29
C HIS A 90 -8.71 1.11 9.84
N ASN A 91 -9.28 0.15 9.12
CA ASN A 91 -9.64 0.34 7.73
C ASN A 91 -10.78 1.37 7.58
N PRO A 92 -10.79 2.17 6.49
CA PRO A 92 -9.80 2.23 5.40
C PRO A 92 -8.56 3.06 5.77
N ILE A 93 -7.39 2.69 5.22
CA ILE A 93 -6.10 3.31 5.57
C ILE A 93 -5.53 4.24 4.50
N ALA A 94 -6.11 4.28 3.29
CA ALA A 94 -5.65 5.19 2.24
C ALA A 94 -6.79 5.70 1.34
N LEU A 95 -6.67 6.96 0.92
CA LEU A 95 -7.46 7.57 -0.15
C LEU A 95 -6.58 7.74 -1.39
N ILE A 96 -6.82 6.93 -2.41
CA ILE A 96 -6.09 6.98 -3.68
C ILE A 96 -6.85 7.87 -4.65
N THR A 97 -6.25 8.97 -5.10
CA THR A 97 -6.83 9.85 -6.10
C THR A 97 -6.06 9.75 -7.42
N ILE A 98 -6.76 9.34 -8.47
CA ILE A 98 -6.24 9.26 -9.84
C ILE A 98 -6.72 10.48 -10.61
N LYS A 99 -5.80 11.23 -11.22
CA LYS A 99 -6.12 12.43 -12.01
C LYS A 99 -5.65 12.27 -13.46
N ALA A 100 -6.55 12.52 -14.41
CA ALA A 100 -6.20 12.58 -15.82
C ALA A 100 -5.38 13.85 -16.09
N MET A 101 -4.17 13.66 -16.64
CA MET A 101 -3.31 14.77 -17.05
C MET A 101 -3.46 15.00 -18.56
N HIS A 102 -3.87 16.19 -18.98
CA HIS A 102 -3.79 16.58 -20.38
C HIS A 102 -2.33 16.89 -20.75
N LYS A 103 -1.87 16.36 -21.88
CA LYS A 103 -0.60 16.75 -22.50
C LYS A 103 -0.84 18.07 -23.22
N ASN A 104 -0.17 19.15 -22.81
CA ASN A 104 -0.11 20.35 -23.64
C ASN A 104 0.82 20.06 -24.82
N GLU A 105 0.26 19.84 -26.01
CA GLU A 105 1.05 19.85 -27.24
C GLU A 105 1.50 21.29 -27.51
N GLY A 106 2.81 21.51 -27.45
CA GLY A 106 3.44 22.80 -27.65
C GLY A 106 3.11 23.39 -29.03
N LYS A 107 2.59 24.61 -29.01
CA LYS A 107 2.27 25.51 -30.13
C LYS A 107 3.25 25.42 -31.31
N LYS A 108 2.72 25.30 -32.53
CA LYS A 108 3.45 25.63 -33.77
C LYS A 108 4.00 27.07 -33.64
N GLN A 109 5.31 27.24 -33.78
CA GLN A 109 5.91 28.56 -33.97
C GLN A 109 5.35 29.17 -35.25
N GLU A 110 4.67 30.32 -35.13
CA GLU A 110 4.35 31.15 -36.29
C GLU A 110 5.65 31.70 -36.88
N THR A 111 5.89 31.40 -38.13
CA THR A 111 6.98 31.93 -38.95
C THR A 111 6.71 33.41 -39.24
N HIS A 112 7.50 34.30 -38.64
CA HIS A 112 7.58 35.69 -39.08
C HIS A 112 8.22 35.76 -40.47
N LYS A 113 7.40 36.05 -41.49
CA LYS A 113 7.86 36.49 -42.80
C LYS A 113 8.41 37.92 -42.67
N HIS A 114 9.67 38.11 -43.04
CA HIS A 114 10.22 39.40 -43.48
C HIS A 114 9.99 39.54 -44.99
#